data_AF-A0A226QCP8-F1
#
_entry.id   AF-A0A226QCP8-F1
#
_cell.length_a   1.000
_cell.length_b   1.000
_cell.length_c   1.000
_cell.angle_alpha   90.00
_cell.angle_beta   90.00
_cell.angle_gamma   90.00
#
_symmetry.space_group_name_H-M   'P 1'
#
loop_
_entity.id
_entity.type
_entity.pdbx_description
1 polymer ?
#
loop_
_entity_poly.entity_id
_entity_poly.type
_entity_poly.pdbx_seq_one_letter_code
_entity_poly.pdbx_strand_id
1 'polypeptide(L)'
;MIEYAEAIYHEFIHQSIFLDDMINCMFPNANECAKEEALVTSTILKIKRPLDRAYHAAGVSIGIMHLYHLFNDSKNSEKYMDDLRKTVEEIEARTQFLGEQGVKTLEIMRKFINHPSFDDITYSLQN
;
A
#
# COMPACT_ATOMS: atom_id res chain seq x y z
N MET A 1 4.95 -20.10 -11.97
CA MET A 1 4.52 -20.49 -10.60
C MET A 1 4.48 -19.27 -9.69
N ILE A 2 5.54 -18.45 -9.66
CA ILE A 2 5.56 -17.17 -8.93
C ILE A 2 4.50 -16.19 -9.44
N GLU A 3 4.25 -16.09 -10.75
CA GLU A 3 3.24 -15.17 -11.31
C GLU A 3 1.81 -15.43 -10.79
N TYR A 4 1.41 -16.71 -10.65
CA TYR A 4 0.11 -17.06 -10.09
C TYR A 4 0.04 -16.77 -8.60
N ALA A 5 1.13 -17.04 -7.86
CA ALA A 5 1.23 -16.71 -6.44
C ALA A 5 1.16 -15.19 -6.24
N GLU A 6 1.88 -14.41 -7.05
CA GLU A 6 1.84 -12.94 -7.04
C GLU A 6 0.44 -12.43 -7.34
N ALA A 7 -0.25 -12.96 -8.35
CA ALA A 7 -1.64 -12.57 -8.65
C ALA A 7 -2.59 -12.85 -7.48
N ILE A 8 -2.51 -14.03 -6.85
CA ILE A 8 -3.34 -14.36 -5.69
C ILE A 8 -3.03 -13.43 -4.51
N TYR A 9 -1.73 -13.21 -4.24
CA TYR A 9 -1.29 -12.38 -3.13
C TYR A 9 -1.65 -10.90 -3.34
N HIS A 10 -1.56 -10.41 -4.58
CA HIS A 10 -1.98 -9.08 -5.00
C HIS A 10 -3.46 -8.85 -4.71
N GLU A 11 -4.32 -9.75 -5.20
CA GLU A 11 -5.77 -9.63 -5.01
C GLU A 11 -6.18 -9.81 -3.54
N PHE A 12 -5.49 -10.67 -2.78
CA PHE A 12 -5.69 -10.79 -1.34
C PHE A 12 -5.48 -9.47 -0.60
N ILE A 13 -4.40 -8.74 -0.92
CA ILE A 13 -4.13 -7.44 -0.30
C ILE A 13 -5.17 -6.40 -0.72
N HIS A 14 -5.55 -6.38 -2.01
CA HIS A 14 -6.63 -5.50 -2.48
C HIS A 14 -7.92 -5.74 -1.72
N GLN A 15 -8.33 -7.00 -1.54
CA GLN A 15 -9.53 -7.35 -0.78
C GLN A 15 -9.42 -6.97 0.69
N SER A 16 -8.24 -7.12 1.30
CA SER A 16 -8.00 -6.76 2.70
C SER A 16 -8.16 -5.25 2.93
N ILE A 17 -7.58 -4.42 2.07
CA ILE A 17 -7.71 -2.95 2.17
C ILE A 17 -9.14 -2.53 1.85
N PHE A 18 -9.77 -3.12 0.83
CA PHE A 18 -11.16 -2.82 0.48
C PHE A 18 -12.13 -3.15 1.62
N LEU A 19 -11.93 -4.28 2.31
CA LEU A 19 -12.73 -4.66 3.47
C LEU A 19 -12.51 -3.70 4.64
N ASP A 20 -11.26 -3.31 4.92
CA ASP A 20 -10.95 -2.33 5.97
C ASP A 20 -11.59 -0.98 5.67
N ASP A 21 -11.51 -0.49 4.42
CA ASP A 21 -12.18 0.72 3.98
C ASP A 21 -13.70 0.63 4.12
N MET A 22 -14.32 -0.47 3.69
CA MET A 22 -15.77 -0.63 3.76
C MET A 22 -16.30 -0.63 5.20
N ILE A 23 -15.52 -1.16 6.16
CA ILE A 23 -15.93 -1.25 7.56
C ILE A 23 -15.57 0.03 8.33
N ASN A 24 -14.36 0.55 8.11
CA ASN A 24 -13.76 1.60 8.93
C ASN A 24 -13.63 2.95 8.21
N CYS A 25 -14.13 3.06 6.98
CA CYS A 25 -14.23 4.29 6.21
C CYS A 25 -12.85 4.98 6.05
N MET A 26 -11.92 4.30 5.40
CA MET A 26 -10.57 4.83 5.13
C MET A 26 -10.63 6.00 4.14
N PHE A 27 -11.55 5.97 3.19
CA PHE A 27 -11.81 7.02 2.19
C PHE A 27 -13.24 7.56 2.33
N PRO A 28 -13.49 8.52 3.26
CA PRO A 28 -14.83 9.03 3.57
C PRO A 28 -15.63 9.55 2.37
N ASN A 29 -14.93 10.05 1.36
CA ASN A 29 -15.53 10.46 0.11
C ASN A 29 -14.66 10.05 -1.07
N ALA A 30 -14.97 8.90 -1.68
CA ALA A 30 -14.26 8.38 -2.83
C ALA A 30 -14.22 9.35 -4.03
N ASN A 31 -15.25 10.20 -4.20
CA ASN A 31 -15.26 11.19 -5.28
C ASN A 31 -14.21 12.29 -5.07
N GLU A 32 -13.85 12.60 -3.82
CA GLU A 32 -12.82 13.59 -3.52
C GLU A 32 -11.41 13.07 -3.79
N CYS A 33 -11.20 11.75 -3.67
CA CYS A 33 -9.94 11.10 -4.02
C CYS A 33 -9.57 11.27 -5.50
N ALA A 34 -10.56 11.53 -6.38
CA ALA A 34 -10.35 11.73 -7.81
C ALA A 34 -10.10 13.19 -8.22
N LYS A 35 -10.17 14.15 -7.28
CA LYS A 35 -9.89 15.57 -7.56
C LYS A 35 -8.40 15.79 -7.82
N GLU A 36 -8.06 16.81 -8.61
CA GLU A 36 -6.67 17.14 -9.01
C GLU A 36 -5.74 17.28 -7.79
N GLU A 37 -6.20 17.96 -6.74
CA GLU A 37 -5.45 18.18 -5.51
C GLU A 37 -5.20 16.89 -4.70
N ALA A 38 -6.06 15.88 -4.86
CA ALA A 38 -5.94 14.59 -4.20
C ALA A 38 -5.02 13.62 -4.96
N LEU A 39 -4.63 13.92 -6.21
CA LEU A 39 -3.87 12.97 -7.02
C LEU A 39 -2.47 12.69 -6.45
N VAL A 40 -2.14 11.40 -6.38
CA VAL A 40 -0.88 10.87 -5.87
C VAL A 40 -0.20 10.01 -6.94
N THR A 41 1.13 10.05 -6.95
CA THR A 41 1.96 9.21 -7.82
C THR A 41 1.88 7.78 -7.32
N SER A 42 1.33 6.88 -8.13
CA SER A 42 1.19 5.46 -7.78
C SER A 42 2.55 4.76 -7.71
N THR A 43 2.76 3.93 -6.68
CA THR A 43 4.00 3.16 -6.47
C THR A 43 4.37 2.25 -7.64
N ILE A 44 3.37 1.59 -8.23
CA ILE A 44 3.60 0.60 -9.30
C ILE A 44 3.62 1.26 -10.68
N LEU A 45 2.62 2.10 -10.99
CA LEU A 45 2.46 2.68 -12.34
C LEU A 45 3.24 3.99 -12.54
N LYS A 46 3.73 4.62 -11.48
CA LYS A 46 4.56 5.85 -11.51
C LYS A 46 3.90 7.05 -12.19
N ILE A 47 2.57 7.05 -12.26
CA ILE A 47 1.73 8.14 -12.77
C ILE A 47 0.81 8.65 -11.67
N LYS A 48 0.32 9.89 -11.81
CA LYS A 48 -0.71 10.46 -10.95
C LYS A 48 -2.02 9.69 -11.12
N ARG A 49 -2.63 9.28 -10.00
CA ARG A 49 -3.89 8.56 -9.94
C ARG A 49 -4.72 9.07 -8.76
N PRO A 50 -6.03 8.81 -8.76
CA PRO A 50 -6.87 9.00 -7.58
C PRO A 50 -6.22 8.43 -6.31
N LEU A 51 -6.38 9.13 -5.20
CA LEU A 51 -5.67 8.87 -3.94
C LEU A 51 -5.90 7.44 -3.44
N ASP A 52 -7.16 6.99 -3.43
CA ASP A 52 -7.58 5.63 -3.08
C ASP A 52 -6.80 4.57 -3.89
N ARG A 53 -6.69 4.76 -5.21
CA ARG A 53 -5.98 3.82 -6.09
C ARG A 53 -4.47 3.82 -5.85
N ALA A 54 -3.89 4.98 -5.57
CA ALA A 54 -2.47 5.09 -5.26
C ALA A 54 -2.15 4.48 -3.87
N TYR A 55 -3.05 4.67 -2.90
CA TYR A 55 -2.97 4.07 -1.57
C TYR A 55 -3.01 2.54 -1.65
N HIS A 56 -3.97 1.99 -2.40
CA HIS A 56 -4.04 0.54 -2.63
C HIS A 56 -2.78 0.02 -3.30
N ALA A 57 -2.25 0.73 -4.31
CA ALA A 57 -1.00 0.33 -4.96
C ALA A 57 0.20 0.34 -4.01
N ALA A 58 0.25 1.28 -3.05
CA ALA A 58 1.27 1.30 -2.00
C ALA A 58 1.19 0.05 -1.11
N GLY A 59 -0.01 -0.28 -0.59
CA GLY A 59 -0.21 -1.49 0.21
C GLY A 59 0.11 -2.78 -0.54
N VAL A 60 -0.34 -2.89 -1.79
CA VAL A 60 -0.01 -4.04 -2.66
C VAL A 60 1.49 -4.16 -2.90
N SER A 61 2.20 -3.06 -3.13
CA SER A 61 3.64 -3.10 -3.36
C SER A 61 4.42 -3.66 -2.16
N ILE A 62 4.00 -3.32 -0.93
CA ILE A 62 4.59 -3.88 0.31
C ILE A 62 4.39 -5.39 0.35
N GLY A 63 3.19 -5.86 0.04
CA GLY A 63 2.92 -7.29 0.06
C GLY A 63 3.58 -8.07 -1.09
N ILE A 64 3.72 -7.48 -2.28
CA ILE A 64 4.52 -8.09 -3.37
C ILE A 64 5.99 -8.20 -2.92
N MET A 65 6.55 -7.16 -2.33
CA MET A 65 7.90 -7.19 -1.78
C MET A 65 8.06 -8.26 -0.68
N HIS A 66 7.07 -8.40 0.21
CA HIS A 66 7.01 -9.49 1.20
C HIS A 66 6.96 -10.88 0.54
N LEU A 67 6.18 -11.06 -0.52
CA LEU A 67 6.13 -12.33 -1.25
C LEU A 67 7.51 -12.70 -1.82
N TYR A 68 8.22 -11.75 -2.41
CA TYR A 68 9.59 -11.98 -2.90
C TYR A 68 10.57 -12.28 -1.76
N HIS A 69 10.41 -11.66 -0.59
CA HIS A 69 11.16 -12.01 0.63
C HIS A 69 10.94 -13.48 1.02
N LEU A 70 9.70 -13.96 1.03
CA LEU A 70 9.38 -15.38 1.32
C LEU A 70 10.02 -16.36 0.32
N PHE A 71 10.24 -15.93 -0.92
CA PHE A 71 10.97 -16.71 -1.93
C PHE A 71 12.49 -16.54 -1.89
N ASN A 72 13.03 -15.82 -0.89
CA ASN A 72 14.45 -15.45 -0.77
C ASN A 72 15.00 -14.66 -1.97
N ASP A 73 14.14 -13.89 -2.65
CA ASP A 73 14.53 -13.01 -3.75
C ASP A 73 14.75 -11.57 -3.24
N SER A 74 15.92 -11.35 -2.65
CA SER A 74 16.30 -10.06 -2.04
C SER A 74 16.30 -8.89 -3.03
N LYS A 75 16.53 -9.18 -4.32
CA LYS A 75 16.53 -8.14 -5.35
C LYS A 75 15.12 -7.61 -5.58
N ASN A 76 14.13 -8.50 -5.69
CA ASN A 76 12.75 -8.10 -5.94
C ASN A 76 12.00 -7.70 -4.66
N SER A 77 12.45 -8.13 -3.48
CA SER A 77 11.86 -7.70 -2.20
C SER A 77 12.08 -6.22 -1.89
N GLU A 78 12.97 -5.52 -2.59
CA GLU A 78 13.17 -4.07 -2.39
C GLU A 78 12.78 -3.23 -3.62
N LYS A 79 12.25 -3.87 -4.66
CA LYS A 79 12.04 -3.28 -6.00
C LYS A 79 11.22 -1.99 -6.01
N TYR A 80 10.29 -1.84 -5.06
CA TYR A 80 9.36 -0.71 -5.01
C TYR A 80 9.66 0.28 -3.88
N MET A 81 10.75 0.10 -3.11
CA MET A 81 11.00 0.90 -1.90
C MET A 81 11.08 2.41 -2.15
N ASP A 82 11.78 2.84 -3.19
CA ASP A 82 11.92 4.27 -3.53
C ASP A 82 10.59 4.87 -4.02
N ASP A 83 9.87 4.13 -4.88
CA ASP A 83 8.57 4.56 -5.38
C ASP A 83 7.53 4.59 -4.24
N LEU A 84 7.58 3.62 -3.32
CA LEU A 84 6.70 3.53 -2.16
C LEU A 84 6.92 4.71 -1.23
N ARG A 85 8.18 5.05 -0.92
CA ARG A 85 8.53 6.21 -0.10
C ARG A 85 7.91 7.49 -0.68
N LYS A 86 8.09 7.72 -1.98
CA LYS A 86 7.49 8.87 -2.67
C LYS A 86 5.97 8.87 -2.60
N THR A 87 5.33 7.73 -2.86
CA THR A 87 3.86 7.62 -2.77
C THR A 87 3.37 7.92 -1.36
N VAL A 88 3.99 7.34 -0.33
CA VAL A 88 3.61 7.57 1.08
C VAL A 88 3.78 9.05 1.46
N GLU A 89 4.90 9.68 1.12
CA GLU A 89 5.13 11.12 1.37
C GLU A 89 4.06 11.99 0.70
N GLU A 90 3.66 11.67 -0.54
CA GLU A 90 2.60 12.39 -1.22
C GLU A 90 1.21 12.17 -0.59
N ILE A 91 0.93 10.99 -0.05
CA ILE A 91 -0.31 10.69 0.69
C ILE A 91 -0.32 11.43 2.04
N GLU A 92 0.82 11.51 2.75
CA GLU A 92 0.94 12.24 4.02
C GLU A 92 0.57 13.73 3.87
N ALA A 93 0.96 14.35 2.75
CA ALA A 93 0.57 15.72 2.42
C ALA A 93 -0.91 15.90 2.05
N ARG A 94 -1.69 14.81 2.03
CA ARG A 94 -3.09 14.73 1.56
C ARG A 94 -4.01 14.00 2.54
N THR A 95 -3.60 13.92 3.80
CA THR A 95 -4.36 13.23 4.87
C THR A 95 -5.76 13.78 5.09
N GLN A 96 -6.07 15.00 4.65
CA GLN A 96 -7.43 15.56 4.69
C GLN A 96 -8.47 14.77 3.88
N PHE A 97 -8.04 13.92 2.94
CA PHE A 97 -8.92 13.03 2.18
C PHE A 97 -9.09 11.64 2.82
N LEU A 98 -8.42 11.38 3.95
CA LEU A 98 -8.45 10.10 4.64
C LEU A 98 -9.33 10.18 5.89
N GLY A 99 -9.99 9.06 6.20
CA GLY A 99 -10.60 8.83 7.49
C GLY A 99 -9.56 8.44 8.55
N GLU A 100 -9.98 8.34 9.80
CA GLU A 100 -9.10 8.00 10.93
C GLU A 100 -8.35 6.68 10.68
N GLN A 101 -9.03 5.66 10.15
CA GLN A 101 -8.41 4.39 9.81
C GLN A 101 -7.39 4.52 8.67
N GLY A 102 -7.69 5.33 7.65
CA GLY A 102 -6.77 5.60 6.55
C GLY A 102 -5.46 6.23 7.03
N VAL A 103 -5.54 7.15 8.00
CA VAL A 103 -4.37 7.77 8.63
C VAL A 103 -3.58 6.76 9.47
N LYS A 104 -4.24 5.94 10.30
CA LYS A 104 -3.58 4.89 11.09
C LYS A 104 -2.81 3.89 10.21
N THR A 105 -3.46 3.41 9.15
CA THR A 105 -2.82 2.47 8.22
C THR A 105 -1.68 3.13 7.45
N LEU A 106 -1.78 4.44 7.15
CA LEU A 106 -0.69 5.21 6.55
C LEU A 106 0.52 5.31 7.49
N GLU A 107 0.30 5.51 8.80
CA GLU A 107 1.39 5.50 9.79
C GLU A 107 2.11 4.15 9.84
N ILE A 108 1.39 3.04 9.65
CA ILE A 108 1.99 1.70 9.57
C ILE A 108 2.87 1.61 8.32
N MET A 109 2.38 2.05 7.15
CA MET A 109 3.18 2.12 5.93
C MET A 109 4.42 3.00 6.12
N ARG A 110 4.28 4.14 6.81
CA ARG A 110 5.38 5.05 7.15
C ARG A 110 6.41 4.39 8.06
N LYS A 111 5.99 3.61 9.05
CA LYS A 111 6.90 2.85 9.91
C LYS A 111 7.69 1.82 9.09
N PHE A 112 7.01 1.11 8.21
CA PHE A 112 7.63 0.14 7.30
C PHE A 112 8.69 0.79 6.39
N ILE A 113 8.42 1.93 5.74
CA ILE A 113 9.43 2.56 4.86
C ILE A 113 10.70 3.03 5.60
N ASN A 114 10.58 3.33 6.90
CA ASN A 114 11.70 3.80 7.73
C ASN A 114 12.51 2.64 8.31
N HIS A 115 11.84 1.55 8.66
CA HIS A 115 12.44 0.33 9.21
C HIS A 115 11.78 -0.89 8.55
N PRO A 116 12.19 -1.24 7.31
CA PRO A 116 11.56 -2.34 6.58
C PRO A 116 11.82 -3.67 7.30
N SER A 117 10.75 -4.36 7.67
CA SER A 117 10.81 -5.69 8.29
C SER A 117 9.73 -6.56 7.66
N PHE A 118 10.15 -7.44 6.74
CA PHE A 118 9.26 -8.42 6.13
C PHE A 118 8.91 -9.56 7.09
N ASP A 119 9.79 -9.85 8.05
CA ASP A 119 9.55 -10.87 9.06
C ASP A 119 8.42 -10.46 10.03
N ASP A 120 8.26 -9.17 10.33
CA ASP A 120 7.14 -8.66 11.12
C ASP A 120 5.79 -8.88 10.41
N ILE A 121 5.78 -8.77 9.07
CA ILE A 121 4.61 -9.08 8.26
C ILE A 121 4.30 -10.58 8.33
N THR A 122 5.32 -11.44 8.20
CA THR A 122 5.16 -12.89 8.34
C THR A 122 4.59 -13.26 9.71
N TYR A 123 5.14 -12.67 10.78
CA TYR A 123 4.68 -12.91 12.14
C TYR A 123 3.21 -12.50 12.32
N SER A 124 2.82 -11.35 11.78
CA SER A 124 1.45 -10.81 11.88
C SER A 124 0.41 -11.62 11.11
N LEU A 125 0.82 -12.39 10.09
CA LEU A 125 -0.09 -13.26 9.32
C LEU A 125 -0.29 -14.64 9.98
N GLN A 126 0.56 -14.99 10.95
CA GLN A 126 0.54 -16.29 11.63
C GLN A 126 -0.13 -16.25 13.02
N ASN A 127 -0.39 -15.06 13.56
CA ASN A 127 -0.94 -14.84 14.90
C ASN A 127 -2.15 -13.90 14.85
#